data_AF-A0A526QFC7-F1
#
_entry.id   AF-A0A526QFC7-F1
#
_cell.length_a   1.000
_cell.length_b   1.000
_cell.length_c   1.000
_cell.angle_alpha   90.00
_cell.angle_beta   90.00
_cell.angle_gamma   90.00
#
_symmetry.space_group_name_H-M   'P 1'
#
loop_
_entity.id
_entity.type
_entity.pdbx_description
1 polymer ?
#
loop_
_entity_poly.entity_id
_entity_poly.type
_entity_poly.pdbx_seq_one_letter_code
_entity_poly.pdbx_strand_id
1 'polypeptide(L)'
;MFDMLSLLACLGCAQATPLPMPAAPAAVDVELVLAVDISTSMDEREFALQRAGYVEALRHPDFIKAVRAGTNGRIAIAYFEWAGTIRDDAVLAWQI
;
A
#
# COMPACT_ATOMS: atom_id res chain seq x y z
N MET A 1 -36.21 -55.02 -19.10
CA MET A 1 -35.72 -54.22 -17.96
C MET A 1 -34.65 -53.29 -18.53
N PHE A 2 -35.04 -52.45 -19.48
CA PHE A 2 -35.42 -51.05 -19.31
C PHE A 2 -34.31 -50.21 -18.65
N ASP A 3 -33.87 -49.24 -19.46
CA ASP A 3 -33.29 -47.96 -19.11
C ASP A 3 -31.83 -47.93 -18.63
N MET A 4 -30.94 -47.62 -19.58
CA MET A 4 -29.76 -46.83 -19.24
C MET A 4 -29.52 -45.76 -20.31
N LEU A 5 -30.42 -44.79 -20.27
CA LEU A 5 -30.12 -43.35 -20.22
C LEU A 5 -29.08 -42.83 -21.24
N SER A 6 -29.62 -42.22 -22.29
CA SER A 6 -28.98 -41.19 -23.09
C SER A 6 -28.16 -40.23 -22.23
N LEU A 7 -26.85 -40.13 -22.50
CA LEU A 7 -26.06 -38.99 -22.09
C LEU A 7 -25.36 -38.39 -23.33
N LEU A 8 -26.16 -37.71 -24.15
CA LEU A 8 -25.63 -36.57 -24.91
C LEU A 8 -25.35 -35.47 -23.89
N ALA A 9 -24.09 -35.16 -23.62
CA ALA A 9 -23.70 -33.95 -22.91
C ALA A 9 -22.55 -33.29 -23.68
N CYS A 10 -22.96 -32.43 -24.61
CA CYS A 10 -22.25 -31.30 -25.20
C CYS A 10 -20.81 -31.10 -24.71
N LEU A 11 -19.83 -31.33 -25.60
CA LEU A 11 -18.53 -30.64 -25.57
C LEU A 11 -18.76 -29.15 -25.86
N GLY A 12 -19.38 -28.46 -24.90
CA GLY A 12 -19.62 -27.02 -24.95
C GLY A 12 -18.45 -26.30 -24.30
N CYS A 13 -17.65 -25.64 -25.13
CA CYS A 13 -16.78 -24.50 -24.83
C CYS A 13 -16.37 -24.35 -23.35
N ALA A 14 -15.18 -24.84 -23.00
CA ALA A 14 -14.49 -24.41 -21.80
C ALA A 14 -14.33 -22.89 -21.86
N GLN A 15 -15.20 -22.17 -21.15
CA GLN A 15 -15.07 -20.74 -20.97
C GLN A 15 -13.80 -20.55 -20.14
N ALA A 16 -12.75 -20.05 -20.78
CA ALA A 16 -11.56 -19.60 -20.07
C ALA A 16 -12.01 -18.48 -19.13
N THR A 17 -12.21 -18.80 -17.85
CA THR A 17 -12.39 -17.79 -16.81
C THR A 17 -11.10 -16.97 -16.78
N PRO A 18 -11.11 -15.68 -17.16
CA PRO A 18 -9.92 -14.87 -17.05
C PRO A 18 -9.48 -14.87 -15.59
N LEU A 19 -8.26 -15.36 -15.35
CA LEU A 19 -7.67 -15.25 -14.03
C LEU A 19 -7.56 -13.76 -13.68
N PRO A 20 -7.86 -13.34 -12.44
CA PRO A 20 -7.68 -11.96 -12.04
C PRO A 20 -6.22 -11.58 -12.29
N MET A 21 -6.00 -10.71 -13.26
CA MET A 21 -4.69 -10.12 -13.45
C MET A 21 -4.46 -9.18 -12.27
N PRO A 22 -3.33 -9.28 -11.55
CA PRO A 22 -3.03 -8.36 -10.47
C PRO A 22 -3.15 -6.92 -11.02
N ALA A 23 -3.91 -6.08 -10.32
CA ALA A 23 -4.04 -4.68 -10.70
C ALA A 23 -2.63 -4.09 -10.80
N ALA A 24 -2.36 -3.41 -11.92
CA ALA A 24 -1.10 -2.68 -12.07
C ALA A 24 -0.96 -1.71 -10.88
N PRO A 25 0.23 -1.58 -10.27
CA PRO A 25 0.44 -0.64 -9.17
C PRO A 25 -0.04 0.75 -9.61
N ALA A 26 -0.80 1.42 -8.74
CA ALA A 26 -1.36 2.72 -9.08
C ALA A 26 -0.21 3.69 -9.38
N ALA A 27 -0.26 4.38 -10.51
CA ALA A 27 0.72 5.38 -10.86
C ALA A 27 0.68 6.52 -9.84
N VAL A 28 1.84 6.84 -9.26
CA VAL A 28 2.01 7.91 -8.29
C VAL A 28 3.03 8.93 -8.79
N ASP A 29 2.91 10.17 -8.34
CA ASP A 29 3.85 11.23 -8.72
C ASP A 29 5.16 11.15 -7.93
N VAL A 30 5.10 10.65 -6.69
CA VAL A 30 6.24 10.49 -5.78
C VAL A 30 6.04 9.23 -4.94
N GLU A 31 7.14 8.48 -4.75
CA GLU A 31 7.28 7.42 -3.74
C GLU A 31 8.16 7.95 -2.60
N LEU A 32 7.57 8.11 -1.41
CA LEU A 32 8.22 8.70 -0.23
C LEU A 32 8.44 7.66 0.86
N VAL A 33 9.66 7.54 1.37
CA VAL A 33 9.98 6.68 2.52
C VAL A 33 10.23 7.54 3.76
N LEU A 34 9.50 7.27 4.84
CA LEU A 34 9.76 7.82 6.17
C LEU A 34 10.52 6.78 6.99
N ALA A 35 11.85 6.91 7.03
CA ALA A 35 12.75 6.10 7.84
C ALA A 35 13.01 6.82 9.18
N VAL A 36 12.31 6.40 10.22
CA VAL A 36 12.17 7.15 11.47
C VAL A 36 13.14 6.63 12.53
N ASP A 37 13.98 7.53 13.06
CA ASP A 37 14.98 7.18 14.07
C ASP A 37 14.32 6.95 15.44
N ILE A 38 14.67 5.84 16.07
CA ILE A 38 14.28 5.47 17.44
C ILE A 38 15.50 5.15 18.31
N SER A 39 16.65 5.75 17.99
CA SER A 39 17.91 5.59 18.71
C SER A 39 17.79 5.94 20.19
N THR A 40 18.72 5.40 21.01
CA THR A 40 18.71 5.58 22.46
C THR A 40 18.90 7.03 22.93
N SER A 41 19.30 7.94 22.04
CA SER A 41 19.37 9.37 22.32
C SER A 41 18.00 10.06 22.29
N MET A 42 16.96 9.40 21.75
CA MET A 42 15.60 9.93 21.66
C MET A 42 14.83 9.68 22.95
N ASP A 43 14.23 10.73 23.51
CA ASP A 43 13.24 10.60 24.58
C ASP A 43 11.80 10.40 24.04
N GLU A 44 10.88 9.93 24.88
CA GLU A 44 9.48 9.67 24.47
C GLU A 44 8.76 10.91 23.91
N ARG A 45 9.11 12.10 24.42
CA ARG A 45 8.50 13.35 23.95
C ARG A 45 9.04 13.74 22.60
N GLU A 46 10.34 13.56 22.36
CA GLU A 46 10.97 13.78 21.06
C GLU A 46 10.39 12.85 20.00
N PHE A 47 10.20 11.57 20.34
CA PHE A 47 9.54 10.60 19.47
C PHE A 47 8.10 11.01 19.14
N ALA A 48 7.32 11.41 20.16
CA ALA A 48 5.96 11.89 19.97
C ALA A 48 5.91 13.17 19.11
N LEU A 49 6.83 14.11 19.34
CA LEU A 49 6.92 15.38 18.60
C LEU A 49 7.25 15.11 17.12
N GLN A 50 8.21 14.24 16.85
CA GLN A 50 8.59 13.87 15.49
C GLN A 50 7.42 13.26 14.71
N ARG A 51 6.71 12.30 15.32
CA ARG A 51 5.53 11.66 14.69
C ARG A 51 4.37 12.63 14.52
N ALA A 52 4.12 13.50 15.50
CA ALA A 52 3.14 14.56 15.38
C ALA A 52 3.47 15.50 14.21
N GLY A 53 4.75 15.85 14.04
CA GLY A 53 5.23 16.66 12.92
C GLY A 53 4.97 16.02 11.56
N TYR A 54 5.17 14.71 11.41
CA TYR A 54 4.81 14.01 10.17
C TYR A 54 3.30 14.08 9.90
N VAL A 55 2.47 13.83 10.92
CA VAL A 55 1.02 13.90 10.78
C VAL A 55 0.56 15.31 10.41
N GLU A 56 1.13 16.34 11.03
CA GLU A 56 0.83 17.73 10.74
C GLU A 56 1.23 18.10 9.31
N ALA A 57 2.45 17.75 8.89
CA ALA A 57 2.94 18.00 7.54
C ALA A 57 2.07 17.31 6.47
N LEU A 58 1.72 16.04 6.66
CA LEU A 58 0.88 15.28 5.72
C LEU A 58 -0.57 15.78 5.65
N ARG A 59 -1.05 16.46 6.71
CA ARG A 59 -2.37 17.09 6.76
C ARG A 59 -2.35 18.57 6.35
N HIS A 60 -1.17 19.16 6.17
CA HIS A 60 -1.05 20.59 5.88
C HIS A 60 -1.67 20.92 4.51
N PRO A 61 -2.48 21.99 4.39
CA PRO A 61 -3.15 22.34 3.13
C PRO A 61 -2.18 22.50 1.95
N ASP A 62 -1.00 23.07 2.19
CA ASP A 62 0.01 23.26 1.13
C ASP A 62 0.61 21.94 0.65
N PHE A 63 0.81 20.97 1.55
CA PHE A 63 1.27 19.64 1.16
C PHE A 63 0.21 18.95 0.29
N ILE A 64 -1.05 18.98 0.73
CA ILE A 64 -2.18 18.41 -0.02
C ILE A 64 -2.29 19.08 -1.39
N LYS A 65 -2.18 20.42 -1.44
CA LYS A 65 -2.20 21.18 -2.69
C LYS A 65 -1.07 20.78 -3.63
N ALA A 66 0.15 20.59 -3.11
CA ALA A 66 1.30 20.15 -3.89
C ALA A 66 1.09 18.74 -4.46
N VAL A 67 0.61 17.79 -3.63
CA VAL A 67 0.29 16.42 -4.08
C VAL A 67 -0.77 16.45 -5.18
N ARG A 68 -1.84 17.25 -5.03
CA ARG A 68 -2.93 17.35 -6.02
C ARG A 68 -2.54 18.07 -7.30
N ALA A 69 -1.46 18.85 -7.30
CA ALA A 69 -0.94 19.52 -8.49
C ALA A 69 -0.10 18.59 -9.39
N GLY A 70 0.28 17.40 -8.89
CA GLY A 70 0.98 16.37 -9.66
C GLY A 70 0.10 15.77 -10.78
N THR A 71 0.74 15.10 -11.74
CA THR A 71 0.07 14.51 -12.91
C THR A 71 -0.94 13.43 -12.51
N ASN A 72 -0.61 12.61 -11.51
CA ASN A 72 -1.46 11.54 -11.00
C ASN A 72 -2.29 11.97 -9.78
N GLY A 73 -1.93 13.10 -9.16
CA GLY A 73 -2.62 13.71 -8.02
C GLY A 73 -2.55 12.87 -6.75
N ARG A 74 -1.54 12.01 -6.62
CA ARG A 74 -1.34 11.05 -5.53
C ARG A 74 0.12 10.69 -5.35
N ILE A 75 0.48 10.30 -4.13
CA ILE A 75 1.81 9.81 -3.76
C ILE A 75 1.68 8.47 -3.06
N ALA A 76 2.76 7.69 -3.03
CA ALA A 76 2.86 6.52 -2.15
C ALA A 76 3.79 6.85 -0.98
N ILE A 77 3.43 6.40 0.23
CA ILE A 77 4.26 6.55 1.43
C ILE A 77 4.51 5.19 2.05
N ALA A 78 5.77 4.88 2.34
CA ALA A 78 6.18 3.79 3.22
C ALA A 78 6.79 4.36 4.50
N TYR A 79 6.70 3.62 5.59
CA TYR A 79 7.20 4.04 6.89
C TYR A 79 7.88 2.88 7.59
N PHE A 80 9.02 3.13 8.24
CA PHE A 80 9.59 2.17 9.19
C PHE A 80 10.40 2.89 10.27
N GLU A 81 10.54 2.25 11.43
CA GLU A 81 11.39 2.73 12.52
C GLU A 81 12.70 1.94 12.58
N TRP A 82 13.80 2.60 12.94
CA TRP A 82 15.13 1.97 13.00
C TRP A 82 16.01 2.52 14.14
N ALA A 83 16.83 1.63 14.72
CA ALA A 83 17.94 1.96 15.60
C ALA A 83 18.99 0.84 15.50
N GLY A 84 20.00 1.04 14.65
CA GLY A 84 20.96 0.00 14.27
C GLY A 84 20.36 -1.06 13.33
N THR A 85 19.20 -1.62 13.66
CA THR A 85 18.38 -2.48 12.79
C THR A 85 16.97 -1.89 12.62
N ILE A 86 16.24 -2.37 11.62
CA ILE A 86 14.81 -2.06 11.45
C ILE A 86 14.02 -2.71 12.58
N ARG A 87 12.98 -2.04 13.06
CA ARG A 87 12.03 -2.60 14.03
C ARG A 87 10.87 -3.25 13.26
N ASP A 88 10.83 -4.57 13.26
CA ASP A 88 9.91 -5.35 12.41
C ASP A 88 8.42 -5.07 12.69
N ASP A 89 8.07 -4.73 13.93
CA ASP A 89 6.70 -4.40 14.34
C ASP A 89 6.25 -2.98 13.97
N ALA A 90 7.14 -2.19 13.38
CA ALA A 90 6.93 -0.79 13.06
C ALA A 90 7.15 -0.49 11.57
N VAL A 91 6.94 -1.48 10.71
CA VAL A 91 7.02 -1.35 9.26
C VAL A 91 5.62 -1.22 8.67
N LEU A 92 5.36 -0.14 7.95
CA LEU A 92 4.19 0.02 7.11
C LEU A 92 4.63 -0.03 5.64
N ALA A 93 4.12 -1.03 4.93
CA ALA A 93 4.24 -1.10 3.47
C ALA A 93 3.56 0.10 2.80
N TRP A 94 3.84 0.30 1.52
CA TRP A 94 3.33 1.41 0.72
C TRP A 94 1.81 1.64 0.87
N GLN A 95 1.44 2.86 1.23
CA GLN A 95 0.07 3.37 1.28
C GLN A 95 -0.10 4.52 0.27
N ILE A 96 -1.24 4.60 -0.40
CA ILE A 96 -1.59 5.65 -1.38
C ILE A 96 -2.83 6.41 -0.90
#